data_AF-A0AAN7SYX8-F1
#
_entry.id   AF-A0AAN7SYX8-F1
#
_cell.length_a   1.000
_cell.length_b   1.000
_cell.length_c   1.000
_cell.angle_alpha   90.00
_cell.angle_beta   90.00
_cell.angle_gamma   90.00
#
_symmetry.space_group_name_H-M   'P 1'
#
loop_
_entity.id
_entity.type
_entity.pdbx_description
1 polymer ?
#
loop_
_entity_poly.entity_id
_entity_poly.type
_entity_poly.pdbx_seq_one_letter_code
_entity_poly.pdbx_strand_id
1 'polypeptide(L)'
;MPKHCPAIVCSAAYKVVCAEALRTAAGDTVDSILSIMKTSTAQVILPDDSRIHGPPSLFYGGLMRMGSLSLAHALSILGTQAHHALEASWDDWKTLKHAADATWPGPNNKAISLKQADWNQLFGNYDCITDIASLFAPQILEAYPNIKVIVVQRDFDDWWPSFKKNVILPTLDHGSMLQHYAKAIETMASVAPCSTMQQILLSYYSAKTIGEVEANARQKYEEHYAHVRKVVPTERLLEYRLGSGWEPLCRFLDMKVPNVPFPRVNDTADFKTRISGRKTELMMLAWKRAQIAASRKFAEKIDIVQQALERSRSSHGGRETVTANRSRLLKLSA
;
A
#
# COMPACT_ATOMS: atom_id res chain seq x y z
N MET A 1 -33.15 -57.48 19.58
CA MET A 1 -31.94 -56.65 19.77
C MET A 1 -31.18 -56.53 18.45
N PRO A 2 -31.11 -55.34 17.84
CA PRO A 2 -30.07 -55.04 16.86
C PRO A 2 -29.12 -53.92 17.34
N LYS A 3 -27.85 -54.11 16.99
CA LYS A 3 -26.69 -53.29 17.33
C LYS A 3 -26.65 -52.04 16.44
N HIS A 4 -26.61 -50.86 17.05
CA HIS A 4 -26.35 -49.59 16.35
C HIS A 4 -24.86 -49.48 15.95
N CYS A 5 -24.63 -49.08 14.71
CA CYS A 5 -23.33 -48.84 14.07
C CYS A 5 -22.93 -47.36 14.26
N PRO A 6 -21.70 -47.02 14.73
CA PRO A 6 -21.31 -45.64 14.99
C PRO A 6 -20.72 -45.00 13.72
N ALA A 7 -21.55 -44.37 12.89
CA ALA A 7 -21.10 -43.72 11.65
C ALA A 7 -21.05 -42.17 11.71
N ILE A 8 -21.36 -41.53 12.83
CA ILE A 8 -21.55 -40.06 12.89
C ILE A 8 -20.43 -39.31 13.66
N VAL A 9 -19.56 -40.00 14.39
CA VAL A 9 -18.57 -39.35 15.28
C VAL A 9 -17.32 -38.82 14.53
N CYS A 10 -17.09 -39.23 13.27
CA CYS A 10 -15.85 -38.89 12.56
C CYS A 10 -15.87 -37.53 11.82
N SER A 11 -17.04 -36.91 11.61
CA SER A 11 -17.15 -35.63 10.87
C SER A 11 -16.99 -34.39 11.75
N ALA A 12 -17.50 -34.43 12.98
CA ALA A 12 -17.38 -33.32 13.93
C ALA A 12 -15.97 -33.21 14.52
N ALA A 13 -15.36 -34.34 14.91
CA ALA A 13 -14.00 -34.37 15.44
C ALA A 13 -12.95 -33.90 14.42
N TYR A 14 -13.15 -34.18 13.13
CA TYR A 14 -12.22 -33.75 12.07
C TYR A 14 -12.32 -32.24 11.76
N LYS A 15 -13.53 -31.67 11.80
CA LYS A 15 -13.73 -30.21 11.67
C LYS A 15 -13.16 -29.45 12.88
N VAL A 16 -13.27 -30.02 14.08
CA VAL A 16 -12.68 -29.46 15.30
C VAL A 16 -11.15 -29.52 15.23
N VAL A 17 -10.54 -30.64 14.87
CA VAL A 17 -9.08 -30.77 14.73
C VAL A 17 -8.51 -29.85 13.65
N CYS A 18 -9.20 -29.64 12.51
CA CYS A 18 -8.79 -28.67 11.51
C CYS A 18 -8.94 -27.21 11.97
N ALA A 19 -9.98 -26.89 12.74
CA ALA A 19 -10.16 -25.54 13.30
C ALA A 19 -9.16 -25.25 14.44
N GLU A 20 -8.84 -26.25 15.27
CA GLU A 20 -7.81 -26.17 16.31
C GLU A 20 -6.44 -25.99 15.67
N ALA A 21 -6.06 -26.80 14.67
CA ALA A 21 -4.78 -26.68 13.97
C ALA A 21 -4.61 -25.33 13.24
N LEU A 22 -5.69 -24.77 12.69
CA LEU A 22 -5.70 -23.42 12.10
C LEU A 22 -5.61 -22.30 13.16
N ARG A 23 -6.16 -22.50 14.37
CA ARG A 23 -6.00 -21.57 15.51
C ARG A 23 -4.59 -21.64 16.10
N THR A 24 -4.05 -22.84 16.32
CA THR A 24 -2.71 -23.03 16.89
C THR A 24 -1.60 -22.56 15.94
N ALA A 25 -1.79 -22.66 14.62
CA ALA A 25 -0.83 -22.14 13.64
C ALA A 25 -0.88 -20.61 13.46
N ALA A 26 -1.95 -19.95 13.89
CA ALA A 26 -2.16 -18.51 13.73
C ALA A 26 -2.04 -17.70 15.03
N GLY A 27 -2.34 -18.29 16.19
CA GLY A 27 -2.47 -17.60 17.48
C GLY A 27 -1.17 -16.98 17.98
N ASP A 28 -0.11 -17.78 18.13
CA ASP A 28 1.12 -17.32 18.79
C ASP A 28 1.86 -16.23 18.01
N THR A 29 1.77 -16.26 16.68
CA THR A 29 2.39 -15.26 15.80
C THR A 29 1.58 -13.97 15.77
N VAL A 30 0.24 -14.06 15.67
CA VAL A 30 -0.65 -12.88 15.61
C VAL A 30 -0.69 -12.13 16.93
N ASP A 31 -0.72 -12.83 18.07
CA ASP A 31 -0.72 -12.19 19.40
C ASP A 31 0.63 -11.54 19.72
N SER A 32 1.75 -12.17 19.31
CA SER A 32 3.08 -11.55 19.42
C SER A 32 3.20 -10.27 18.58
N ILE A 33 2.59 -10.25 17.39
CA ILE A 33 2.59 -9.09 16.50
C ILE A 33 1.65 -7.98 17.01
N LEU A 34 0.46 -8.34 17.52
CA LEU A 34 -0.46 -7.41 18.16
C LEU A 34 0.14 -6.80 19.43
N SER A 35 0.93 -7.56 20.18
CA SER A 35 1.71 -7.05 21.32
C SER A 35 2.74 -6.01 20.88
N ILE A 36 3.50 -6.27 19.81
CA ILE A 36 4.48 -5.33 19.24
C ILE A 36 3.79 -4.05 18.73
N MET A 37 2.62 -4.18 18.09
CA MET A 37 1.82 -3.04 17.61
C MET A 37 1.24 -2.20 18.76
N LYS A 38 0.87 -2.82 19.89
CA LYS A 38 0.35 -2.11 21.07
C LYS A 38 1.42 -1.29 21.80
N THR A 39 2.68 -1.73 21.79
CA THR A 39 3.79 -1.03 22.48
C THR A 39 4.25 0.28 21.82
N SER A 40 3.73 0.64 20.64
CA SER A 40 4.10 1.89 19.93
C SER A 40 2.93 2.89 19.87
N THR A 41 2.25 3.11 20.98
CA THR A 41 1.23 4.17 21.11
C THR A 41 1.73 5.26 22.03
N ALA A 42 2.68 6.07 21.53
CA ALA A 42 2.68 7.48 21.92
C ALA A 42 1.30 8.03 21.57
N GLN A 43 0.68 8.83 22.44
CA GLN A 43 -0.68 9.37 22.28
C GLN A 43 -0.83 10.07 20.92
N VAL A 44 -1.23 9.31 19.90
CA VAL A 44 -1.73 9.82 18.64
C VAL A 44 -3.14 10.28 18.98
N ILE A 45 -3.39 11.59 18.87
CA ILE A 45 -4.75 12.11 18.79
C ILE A 45 -5.35 11.42 17.58
N LEU A 46 -6.16 10.38 17.81
CA LEU A 46 -6.85 9.69 16.73
C LEU A 46 -7.86 10.68 16.15
N PRO A 47 -7.83 10.97 14.85
CA PRO A 47 -8.81 11.84 14.21
C PRO A 47 -10.22 11.33 14.50
N ASP A 48 -11.17 12.26 14.58
CA ASP A 48 -12.60 11.94 14.63
C ASP A 48 -13.01 11.28 13.30
N ASP A 49 -13.05 9.95 13.30
CA ASP A 49 -13.34 9.08 12.14
C ASP A 49 -14.81 9.21 11.64
N SER A 50 -15.61 10.12 12.23
CA SER A 50 -16.99 10.39 11.83
C SER A 50 -17.11 11.36 10.65
N ARG A 51 -16.04 12.07 10.29
CA ARG A 51 -16.03 13.00 9.15
C ARG A 51 -15.86 12.22 7.84
N ILE A 52 -16.79 12.43 6.90
CA ILE A 52 -16.59 11.99 5.51
C ILE A 52 -15.50 12.87 4.91
N HIS A 53 -14.35 12.26 4.59
CA HIS A 53 -13.23 12.92 3.94
C HIS A 53 -13.38 12.92 2.41
N GLY A 54 -12.82 13.95 1.78
CA GLY A 54 -12.83 14.14 0.34
C GLY A 54 -14.15 14.68 -0.25
N PRO A 55 -14.21 14.88 -1.59
CA PRO A 55 -13.11 14.73 -2.54
C PRO A 55 -11.98 15.75 -2.31
N PRO A 56 -10.79 15.55 -2.90
CA PRO A 56 -9.65 16.41 -2.66
C PRO A 56 -9.93 17.88 -2.95
N SER A 57 -9.62 18.72 -1.97
CA SER A 57 -9.70 20.18 -2.05
C SER A 57 -8.33 20.84 -1.93
N LEU A 58 -7.32 20.06 -1.53
CA LEU A 58 -5.96 20.48 -1.28
C LEU A 58 -4.96 19.56 -2.00
N PHE A 59 -3.91 20.16 -2.55
CA PHE A 59 -2.79 19.45 -3.15
C PHE A 59 -1.47 19.95 -2.60
N TYR A 60 -0.65 19.04 -2.11
CA TYR A 60 0.74 19.32 -1.81
C TYR A 60 1.57 19.16 -3.08
N GLY A 61 1.95 20.29 -3.67
CA GLY A 61 2.74 20.35 -4.91
C GLY A 61 4.25 20.20 -4.70
N GLY A 62 4.72 20.07 -3.45
CA GLY A 62 6.12 19.78 -3.17
C GLY A 62 6.49 18.33 -3.50
N LEU A 63 7.75 18.08 -3.87
CA LEU A 63 8.23 16.71 -4.08
C LEU A 63 8.38 15.95 -2.76
N MET A 64 8.46 14.62 -2.85
CA MET A 64 8.79 13.74 -1.71
C MET A 64 10.05 14.22 -0.97
N ARG A 65 10.14 13.96 0.34
CA ARG A 65 11.28 14.38 1.21
C ARG A 65 11.43 15.90 1.37
N MET A 66 10.42 16.69 1.02
CA MET A 66 10.32 18.14 1.30
C MET A 66 9.49 18.47 2.55
N GLY A 67 9.24 17.50 3.44
CA GLY A 67 8.40 17.71 4.63
C GLY A 67 6.92 17.35 4.43
N SER A 68 6.61 16.56 3.38
CA SER A 68 5.27 16.03 3.08
C SER A 68 4.60 15.38 4.29
N LEU A 69 5.29 14.49 5.01
CA LEU A 69 4.72 13.80 6.18
C LEU A 69 4.39 14.76 7.34
N SER A 70 5.29 15.70 7.66
CA SER A 70 5.02 16.69 8.70
C SER A 70 3.83 17.57 8.33
N LEU A 71 3.69 17.93 7.06
CA LEU A 71 2.52 18.67 6.61
C LEU A 71 1.25 17.81 6.65
N ALA A 72 1.32 16.54 6.26
CA ALA A 72 0.19 15.60 6.35
C ALA A 72 -0.31 15.46 7.80
N HIS A 73 0.59 15.38 8.78
CA HIS A 73 0.24 15.35 10.20
C HIS A 73 -0.31 16.69 10.70
N ALA A 74 0.23 17.81 10.21
CA ALA A 74 -0.31 19.12 10.54
C ALA A 74 -1.74 19.29 10.03
N LEU A 75 -1.99 18.82 8.81
CA LEU A 75 -3.31 18.76 8.18
C LEU A 75 -4.28 17.85 8.97
N SER A 76 -3.80 16.72 9.48
CA SER A 76 -4.58 15.84 10.37
C SER A 76 -5.02 16.52 11.66
N ILE A 77 -4.14 17.29 12.31
CA ILE A 77 -4.50 18.09 13.49
C ILE A 77 -5.57 19.14 13.16
N LEU A 78 -5.58 19.68 11.94
CA LEU A 78 -6.61 20.58 11.44
C LEU A 78 -7.91 19.86 11.00
N GLY A 79 -8.01 18.55 11.24
CA GLY A 79 -9.18 17.74 10.92
C GLY A 79 -9.29 17.37 9.43
N THR A 80 -8.19 17.41 8.68
CA THR A 80 -8.15 17.02 7.25
C THR A 80 -7.36 15.73 7.06
N GLN A 81 -7.78 14.88 6.12
CA GLN A 81 -7.08 13.62 5.83
C GLN A 81 -6.22 13.76 4.59
N ALA A 82 -4.91 13.52 4.74
CA ALA A 82 -3.94 13.61 3.66
C ALA A 82 -3.48 12.22 3.22
N HIS A 83 -3.50 11.95 1.92
CA HIS A 83 -2.88 10.77 1.35
C HIS A 83 -1.35 10.92 1.41
N HIS A 84 -0.62 9.91 1.93
CA HIS A 84 0.84 9.90 1.99
C HIS A 84 1.38 8.48 1.75
N ALA A 85 2.42 8.29 0.93
CA ALA A 85 2.86 6.95 0.49
C ALA A 85 3.29 6.01 1.65
N LEU A 86 3.83 6.58 2.73
CA LEU A 86 4.21 5.85 3.94
C LEU A 86 3.01 5.35 4.78
N GLU A 87 1.83 5.91 4.57
CA GLU A 87 0.60 5.64 5.34
C GLU A 87 -0.52 5.09 4.44
N ALA A 88 -0.31 5.03 3.12
CA ALA A 88 -1.26 4.57 2.13
C ALA A 88 -1.65 3.10 2.30
N SER A 89 -2.90 2.78 1.98
CA SER A 89 -3.40 1.41 2.00
C SER A 89 -2.75 0.56 0.89
N TRP A 90 -2.79 -0.77 0.99
CA TRP A 90 -2.31 -1.64 -0.09
C TRP A 90 -3.18 -1.56 -1.35
N ASP A 91 -4.45 -1.15 -1.22
CA ASP A 91 -5.34 -0.93 -2.35
C ASP A 91 -5.03 0.41 -3.06
N ASP A 92 -4.57 1.43 -2.33
CA ASP A 92 -4.09 2.70 -2.90
C ASP A 92 -2.94 2.46 -3.88
N TRP A 93 -2.09 1.46 -3.62
CA TRP A 93 -1.00 1.10 -4.54
C TRP A 93 -1.48 0.46 -5.85
N LYS A 94 -2.65 -0.18 -5.85
CA LYS A 94 -3.26 -0.70 -7.09
C LYS A 94 -3.80 0.45 -7.93
N THR A 95 -4.41 1.43 -7.30
CA THR A 95 -4.97 2.59 -7.99
C THR A 95 -3.87 3.54 -8.46
N LEU A 96 -2.79 3.74 -7.69
CA LEU A 96 -1.56 4.40 -8.13
C LEU A 96 -0.91 3.69 -9.32
N LYS A 97 -0.94 2.35 -9.36
CA LYS A 97 -0.48 1.60 -10.54
C LYS A 97 -1.29 1.96 -11.78
N HIS A 98 -2.61 2.02 -11.66
CA HIS A 98 -3.48 2.42 -12.76
C HIS A 98 -3.13 3.83 -13.26
N ALA A 99 -2.92 4.78 -12.35
CA ALA A 99 -2.51 6.13 -12.73
C ALA A 99 -1.14 6.17 -13.40
N ALA A 100 -0.17 5.37 -12.94
CA ALA A 100 1.13 5.25 -13.57
C ALA A 100 1.03 4.67 -14.99
N ASP A 101 0.24 3.61 -15.19
CA ASP A 101 0.03 2.98 -16.50
C ASP A 101 -0.71 3.91 -17.48
N ALA A 102 -1.65 4.72 -16.99
CA ALA A 102 -2.37 5.71 -17.80
C ALA A 102 -1.46 6.90 -18.18
N THR A 103 -0.66 7.40 -17.24
CA THR A 103 0.19 8.58 -17.45
C THR A 103 1.44 8.26 -18.26
N TRP A 104 2.09 7.13 -17.94
CA TRP A 104 3.32 6.66 -18.56
C TRP A 104 3.15 5.22 -19.05
N PRO A 105 2.42 5.05 -20.16
CA PRO A 105 2.17 3.73 -20.73
C PRO A 105 3.46 3.07 -21.19
N GLY A 106 3.45 1.73 -21.21
CA GLY A 106 4.49 0.95 -21.89
C GLY A 106 4.52 1.20 -23.41
N PRO A 107 5.55 0.70 -24.12
CA PRO A 107 5.83 1.03 -25.52
C PRO A 107 4.67 0.79 -26.51
N ASN A 108 3.75 -0.12 -26.17
CA ASN A 108 2.64 -0.53 -27.02
C ASN A 108 1.31 0.14 -26.67
N ASN A 109 1.28 0.99 -25.65
CA ASN A 109 0.07 1.63 -25.14
C ASN A 109 0.15 3.15 -25.31
N LYS A 110 -1.02 3.80 -25.39
CA LYS A 110 -1.13 5.27 -25.46
C LYS A 110 -1.43 5.84 -24.09
N ALA A 111 -0.95 7.06 -23.83
CA ALA A 111 -1.22 7.75 -22.59
C ALA A 111 -2.71 8.14 -22.55
N ILE A 112 -3.32 8.01 -21.38
CA ILE A 112 -4.73 8.30 -21.15
C ILE A 112 -4.78 9.46 -20.15
N SER A 113 -5.44 10.55 -20.55
CA SER A 113 -5.73 11.67 -19.65
C SER A 113 -6.84 11.24 -18.69
N LEU A 114 -6.46 10.94 -17.45
CA LEU A 114 -7.38 10.64 -16.36
C LEU A 114 -8.22 11.86 -16.01
N LYS A 115 -9.53 11.66 -15.86
CA LYS A 115 -10.47 12.71 -15.44
C LYS A 115 -10.57 12.76 -13.93
N GLN A 116 -11.19 13.82 -13.41
CA GLN A 116 -11.39 14.01 -11.98
C GLN A 116 -12.05 12.79 -11.32
N ALA A 117 -13.01 12.15 -12.00
CA ALA A 117 -13.67 10.94 -11.50
C ALA A 117 -12.71 9.75 -11.31
N ASP A 118 -11.71 9.60 -12.19
CA ASP A 118 -10.68 8.57 -12.06
C ASP A 118 -9.77 8.87 -10.87
N TRP A 119 -9.34 10.13 -10.73
CA TRP A 119 -8.56 10.56 -9.58
C TRP A 119 -9.33 10.47 -8.26
N ASN A 120 -10.65 10.63 -8.26
CA ASN A 120 -11.50 10.42 -7.09
C ASN A 120 -11.57 8.94 -6.68
N GLN A 121 -11.35 7.99 -7.59
CA GLN A 121 -11.20 6.57 -7.19
C GLN A 121 -9.91 6.33 -6.41
N LEU A 122 -8.87 7.14 -6.66
CA LEU A 122 -7.59 7.09 -5.94
C LEU A 122 -7.67 7.85 -4.63
N PHE A 123 -8.15 9.09 -4.69
CA PHE A 123 -7.99 10.08 -3.63
C PHE A 123 -9.31 10.56 -3.03
N GLY A 124 -10.46 9.98 -3.43
CA GLY A 124 -11.78 10.46 -3.04
C GLY A 124 -12.09 10.38 -1.55
N ASN A 125 -11.32 9.59 -0.80
CA ASN A 125 -11.40 9.49 0.66
C ASN A 125 -10.40 10.42 1.37
N TYR A 126 -9.70 11.29 0.64
CA TYR A 126 -8.70 12.19 1.19
C TYR A 126 -9.07 13.64 0.85
N ASP A 127 -8.92 14.54 1.82
CA ASP A 127 -9.07 15.98 1.59
C ASP A 127 -7.85 16.56 0.86
N CYS A 128 -6.68 15.95 1.08
CA CYS A 128 -5.39 16.42 0.56
C CYS A 128 -4.60 15.32 -0.15
N ILE A 129 -4.12 15.62 -1.37
CA ILE A 129 -3.22 14.74 -2.14
C ILE A 129 -1.78 15.15 -1.85
N THR A 130 -0.91 14.22 -1.41
CA THR A 130 0.49 14.54 -1.08
C THR A 130 1.51 13.47 -1.51
N ASP A 131 2.79 13.79 -1.31
CA ASP A 131 3.92 12.87 -1.39
C ASP A 131 4.11 12.26 -2.79
N ILE A 132 4.14 10.93 -2.97
CA ILE A 132 4.36 10.30 -4.29
C ILE A 132 3.42 10.81 -5.38
N ALA A 133 2.20 11.20 -5.02
CA ALA A 133 1.22 11.73 -5.95
C ALA A 133 1.64 13.09 -6.55
N SER A 134 2.56 13.83 -5.89
CA SER A 134 3.09 15.08 -6.42
C SER A 134 3.77 14.89 -7.79
N LEU A 135 4.29 13.70 -8.09
CA LEU A 135 4.90 13.41 -9.39
C LEU A 135 3.89 13.43 -10.55
N PHE A 136 2.60 13.39 -10.24
CA PHE A 136 1.49 13.56 -11.19
C PHE A 136 0.93 14.99 -11.19
N ALA A 137 1.68 15.98 -10.70
CA ALA A 137 1.22 17.37 -10.60
C ALA A 137 0.55 17.89 -11.88
N PRO A 138 1.08 17.69 -13.10
CA PRO A 138 0.39 18.13 -14.32
C PRO A 138 -1.01 17.54 -14.47
N GLN A 139 -1.16 16.24 -14.24
CA GLN A 139 -2.43 15.54 -14.39
C GLN A 139 -3.42 15.89 -13.28
N ILE A 140 -2.95 16.05 -12.05
CA ILE A 140 -3.78 16.44 -10.90
C ILE A 140 -4.28 17.87 -11.08
N LEU A 141 -3.40 18.81 -11.46
CA LEU A 141 -3.79 20.22 -11.63
C LEU A 141 -4.72 20.42 -12.81
N GLU A 142 -4.59 19.61 -13.87
CA GLU A 142 -5.56 19.56 -14.97
C GLU A 142 -6.93 19.01 -14.50
N ALA A 143 -6.92 17.93 -13.72
CA ALA A 143 -8.14 17.26 -13.26
C ALA A 143 -8.91 18.04 -12.16
N TYR A 144 -8.21 18.82 -11.34
CA TYR A 144 -8.79 19.62 -10.26
C TYR A 144 -8.47 21.11 -10.44
N PRO A 145 -9.13 21.80 -11.38
CA PRO A 145 -8.77 23.17 -11.76
C PRO A 145 -8.88 24.18 -10.61
N ASN A 146 -9.70 23.91 -9.59
CA ASN A 146 -9.95 24.80 -8.45
C ASN A 146 -9.23 24.39 -7.16
N ILE A 147 -8.38 23.35 -7.19
CA ILE A 147 -7.71 22.84 -5.99
C ILE A 147 -6.80 23.91 -5.38
N LYS A 148 -6.76 24.02 -4.05
CA LYS A 148 -5.75 24.83 -3.34
C LYS A 148 -4.44 24.06 -3.35
N VAL A 149 -3.31 24.75 -3.51
CA VAL A 149 -1.99 24.12 -3.63
C VAL A 149 -1.04 24.67 -2.58
N ILE A 150 -0.39 23.79 -1.85
CA ILE A 150 0.71 24.12 -0.94
C ILE A 150 2.01 23.62 -1.57
N VAL A 151 2.94 24.54 -1.80
CA VAL A 151 4.27 24.23 -2.32
C VAL A 151 5.28 24.40 -1.20
N VAL A 152 6.02 23.32 -0.94
CA VAL A 152 7.21 23.35 -0.10
C VAL A 152 8.40 23.00 -0.98
N GLN A 153 9.34 23.94 -1.09
CA GLN A 153 10.53 23.80 -1.91
C GLN A 153 11.77 24.12 -1.07
N ARG A 154 12.77 23.23 -1.14
CA ARG A 154 14.11 23.45 -0.59
C ARG A 154 15.08 23.78 -1.74
N ASP A 155 16.31 24.10 -1.43
CA ASP A 155 17.34 24.09 -2.47
C ASP A 155 17.55 22.67 -3.02
N PHE A 156 17.85 22.55 -4.32
CA PHE A 156 18.06 21.24 -4.95
C PHE A 156 19.26 20.52 -4.36
N ASP A 157 20.38 21.22 -4.13
CA ASP A 157 21.63 20.62 -3.66
C ASP A 157 21.51 20.18 -2.19
N ASP A 158 20.60 20.79 -1.43
CA ASP A 158 20.25 20.37 -0.06
C ASP A 158 19.28 19.18 -0.01
N TRP A 159 18.37 19.08 -0.99
CA TRP A 159 17.32 18.06 -1.02
C TRP A 159 17.76 16.77 -1.72
N TRP A 160 18.42 16.91 -2.88
CA TRP A 160 18.74 15.79 -3.76
C TRP A 160 19.56 14.69 -3.07
N PRO A 161 20.61 14.99 -2.27
CA PRO A 161 21.36 13.93 -1.57
C PRO A 161 20.48 13.09 -0.65
N SER A 162 19.53 13.71 0.04
CA SER A 162 18.56 13.04 0.92
C SER A 162 17.57 12.20 0.12
N PHE A 163 17.03 12.75 -0.98
CA PHE A 163 16.09 12.06 -1.84
C PHE A 163 16.74 10.87 -2.55
N LYS A 164 17.94 11.06 -3.11
CA LYS A 164 18.75 10.00 -3.73
C LYS A 164 19.01 8.85 -2.76
N LYS A 165 19.54 9.16 -1.57
CA LYS A 165 19.90 8.16 -0.56
C LYS A 165 18.72 7.37 -0.01
N ASN A 166 17.58 8.03 0.26
CA ASN A 166 16.47 7.42 0.97
C ASN A 166 15.34 6.92 0.06
N VAL A 167 15.27 7.41 -1.18
CA VAL A 167 14.19 7.06 -2.13
C VAL A 167 14.74 6.43 -3.39
N ILE A 168 15.63 7.10 -4.12
CA ILE A 168 16.12 6.59 -5.42
C ILE A 168 16.89 5.28 -5.27
N LEU A 169 17.97 5.25 -4.46
CA LEU A 169 18.82 4.07 -4.35
C LEU A 169 18.07 2.86 -3.78
N PRO A 170 17.30 2.96 -2.67
CA PRO A 170 16.58 1.81 -2.14
C PRO A 170 15.48 1.28 -3.06
N THR A 171 14.96 2.12 -3.97
CA THR A 171 13.88 1.74 -4.89
C THR A 171 14.40 1.22 -6.23
N LEU A 172 15.47 1.82 -6.77
CA LEU A 172 15.94 1.60 -8.13
C LEU A 172 17.24 0.79 -8.23
N ASP A 173 17.86 0.33 -7.15
CA ASP A 173 19.06 -0.51 -7.25
C ASP A 173 18.73 -1.98 -7.62
N HIS A 174 18.68 -2.24 -8.94
CA HIS A 174 18.24 -3.51 -9.56
C HIS A 174 19.19 -4.69 -9.30
N GLY A 175 20.42 -4.43 -8.84
CA GLY A 175 21.43 -5.47 -8.60
C GLY A 175 21.27 -6.22 -7.27
N SER A 176 20.38 -5.75 -6.39
CA SER A 176 20.22 -6.35 -5.06
C SER A 176 19.27 -7.56 -5.08
N MET A 177 19.68 -8.67 -4.44
CA MET A 177 18.79 -9.82 -4.14
C MET A 177 17.46 -9.37 -3.50
N LEU A 178 17.49 -8.25 -2.78
CA LEU A 178 16.34 -7.62 -2.15
C LEU A 178 15.20 -7.31 -3.14
N GLN A 179 15.49 -6.87 -4.38
CA GLN A 179 14.43 -6.58 -5.36
C GLN A 179 13.75 -7.84 -5.89
N HIS A 180 14.51 -8.92 -6.11
CA HIS A 180 13.95 -10.20 -6.53
C HIS A 180 13.01 -10.77 -5.46
N TYR A 181 13.42 -10.69 -4.18
CA TYR A 181 12.54 -11.05 -3.07
C TYR A 181 11.31 -10.14 -2.98
N ALA A 182 11.46 -8.83 -3.14
CA ALA A 182 10.34 -7.90 -3.13
C ALA A 182 9.31 -8.26 -4.20
N LYS A 183 9.74 -8.54 -5.45
CA LYS A 183 8.81 -8.91 -6.53
C LYS A 183 8.06 -10.22 -6.26
N ALA A 184 8.73 -11.21 -5.70
CA ALA A 184 8.09 -12.47 -5.31
C ALA A 184 7.05 -12.27 -4.21
N ILE A 185 7.39 -11.47 -3.19
CA ILE A 185 6.49 -11.10 -2.09
C ILE A 185 5.28 -10.33 -2.63
N GLU A 186 5.49 -9.35 -3.50
CA GLU A 186 4.42 -8.58 -4.17
C GLU A 186 3.45 -9.46 -4.94
N THR A 187 3.99 -10.39 -5.73
CA THR A 187 3.18 -11.36 -6.50
C THR A 187 2.31 -12.19 -5.58
N MET A 188 2.89 -12.71 -4.49
CA MET A 188 2.18 -13.48 -3.48
C MET A 188 1.15 -12.63 -2.69
N ALA A 189 1.46 -11.36 -2.44
CA ALA A 189 0.57 -10.39 -1.81
C ALA A 189 -0.53 -9.87 -2.76
N SER A 190 -0.44 -10.15 -4.07
CA SER A 190 -1.32 -9.62 -5.11
C SER A 190 -1.41 -8.09 -5.12
N VAL A 191 -0.30 -7.42 -4.81
CA VAL A 191 -0.13 -5.95 -4.83
C VAL A 191 1.26 -5.64 -5.37
N ALA A 192 1.49 -4.41 -5.83
CA ALA A 192 2.75 -4.05 -6.51
C ALA A 192 3.37 -2.71 -6.06
N PRO A 193 3.43 -2.37 -4.76
CA PRO A 193 3.91 -1.08 -4.28
C PRO A 193 5.33 -0.70 -4.75
N CYS A 194 6.31 -1.59 -4.59
CA CYS A 194 7.69 -1.40 -5.01
C CYS A 194 7.78 -1.32 -6.54
N SER A 195 7.17 -2.26 -7.26
CA SER A 195 7.17 -2.25 -8.74
C SER A 195 6.54 -0.97 -9.31
N THR A 196 5.41 -0.53 -8.72
CA THR A 196 4.73 0.71 -9.12
C THR A 196 5.57 1.94 -8.81
N MET A 197 6.21 2.00 -7.63
CA MET A 197 7.09 3.10 -7.28
C MET A 197 8.31 3.19 -8.21
N GLN A 198 8.89 2.05 -8.61
CA GLN A 198 9.96 1.98 -9.60
C GLN A 198 9.52 2.55 -10.95
N GLN A 199 8.37 2.11 -11.45
CA GLN A 199 7.78 2.62 -12.70
C GLN A 199 7.59 4.13 -12.63
N ILE A 200 6.93 4.64 -11.58
CA ILE A 200 6.66 6.07 -11.40
C ILE A 200 7.96 6.89 -11.40
N LEU A 201 8.96 6.47 -10.63
CA LEU A 201 10.23 7.20 -10.56
C LEU A 201 10.97 7.22 -11.90
N LEU A 202 11.15 6.05 -12.52
CA LEU A 202 11.83 5.93 -13.81
C LEU A 202 11.11 6.76 -14.89
N SER A 203 9.79 6.66 -14.96
CA SER A 203 8.99 7.41 -15.93
C SER A 203 9.01 8.91 -15.69
N TYR A 204 8.85 9.37 -14.45
CA TYR A 204 8.91 10.80 -14.10
C TYR A 204 10.24 11.42 -14.51
N TYR A 205 11.35 10.73 -14.22
CA TYR A 205 12.69 11.18 -14.61
C TYR A 205 13.04 10.90 -16.08
N SER A 206 12.14 10.29 -16.86
CA SER A 206 12.39 9.91 -18.26
C SER A 206 13.66 9.05 -18.40
N ALA A 207 13.81 8.08 -17.50
CA ALA A 207 15.02 7.31 -17.29
C ALA A 207 14.73 5.80 -17.26
N LYS A 208 15.75 5.00 -17.55
CA LYS A 208 15.77 3.53 -17.41
C LYS A 208 16.79 3.07 -16.36
N THR A 209 17.75 3.93 -16.02
CA THR A 209 18.82 3.64 -15.06
C THR A 209 18.92 4.72 -13.98
N ILE A 210 19.56 4.39 -12.85
CA ILE A 210 19.87 5.37 -11.81
C ILE A 210 20.74 6.51 -12.36
N GLY A 211 21.70 6.20 -13.24
CA GLY A 211 22.56 7.23 -13.85
C GLY A 211 21.77 8.26 -14.67
N GLU A 212 20.78 7.81 -15.44
CA GLU A 212 19.87 8.71 -16.18
C GLU A 212 18.95 9.49 -15.25
N VAL A 213 18.46 8.88 -14.16
CA VAL A 213 17.70 9.59 -13.12
C VAL A 213 18.53 10.74 -12.56
N GLU A 214 19.81 10.50 -12.24
CA GLU A 214 20.72 11.53 -11.74
C GLU A 214 20.98 12.64 -12.77
N ALA A 215 21.21 12.27 -14.03
CA ALA A 215 21.44 13.23 -15.11
C ALA A 215 20.24 14.15 -15.34
N ASN A 216 19.02 13.62 -15.21
CA ASN A 216 17.77 14.36 -15.47
C ASN A 216 17.21 15.05 -14.22
N ALA A 217 17.74 14.77 -13.03
CA ALA A 217 17.15 15.15 -11.75
C ALA A 217 16.90 16.65 -11.59
N ARG A 218 17.93 17.47 -11.88
CA ARG A 218 17.87 18.92 -11.72
C ARG A 218 16.90 19.56 -12.69
N GLN A 219 16.95 19.15 -13.96
CA GLN A 219 16.01 19.65 -14.97
C GLN A 219 14.57 19.32 -14.58
N LYS A 220 14.28 18.07 -14.21
CA LYS A 220 12.93 17.65 -13.81
C LYS A 220 12.43 18.36 -12.56
N TYR A 221 13.34 18.61 -11.61
CA TYR A 221 13.07 19.40 -10.43
C TYR A 221 12.61 20.83 -10.80
N GLU A 222 13.38 21.54 -11.62
CA GLU A 222 13.07 22.91 -12.02
C GLU A 222 11.78 22.97 -12.85
N GLU A 223 11.62 22.05 -13.81
CA GLU A 223 10.41 21.90 -14.63
C GLU A 223 9.15 21.73 -13.77
N HIS A 224 9.22 20.88 -12.74
CA HIS A 224 8.10 20.60 -11.83
C HIS A 224 7.59 21.86 -11.14
N TYR A 225 8.49 22.57 -10.46
CA TYR A 225 8.10 23.76 -9.70
C TYR A 225 7.71 24.93 -10.59
N ALA A 226 8.38 25.09 -11.75
CA ALA A 226 7.98 26.07 -12.75
C ALA A 226 6.58 25.79 -13.29
N HIS A 227 6.26 24.52 -13.57
CA HIS A 227 4.94 24.11 -14.03
C HIS A 227 3.85 24.42 -12.99
N VAL A 228 4.03 23.99 -11.73
CA VAL A 228 3.05 24.24 -10.66
C VAL A 228 2.76 25.73 -10.52
N ARG A 229 3.79 26.58 -10.47
CA ARG A 229 3.63 28.04 -10.36
C ARG A 229 3.03 28.70 -11.60
N LYS A 230 3.23 28.10 -12.78
CA LYS A 230 2.67 28.60 -14.04
C LYS A 230 1.17 28.36 -14.13
N VAL A 231 0.69 27.20 -13.67
CA VAL A 231 -0.71 26.78 -13.88
C VAL A 231 -1.62 27.10 -12.68
N VAL A 232 -1.05 27.32 -11.49
CA VAL A 232 -1.83 27.64 -10.29
C VAL A 232 -1.81 29.16 -10.04
N PRO A 233 -2.98 29.82 -10.03
CA PRO A 233 -3.10 31.22 -9.65
C PRO A 233 -2.62 31.49 -8.21
N THR A 234 -2.05 32.67 -7.98
CA THR A 234 -1.41 33.04 -6.70
C THR A 234 -2.37 32.95 -5.51
N GLU A 235 -3.65 33.26 -5.70
CA GLU A 235 -4.69 33.19 -4.68
C GLU A 235 -5.00 31.76 -4.19
N ARG A 236 -4.65 30.75 -5.00
CA ARG A 236 -4.77 29.32 -4.65
C ARG A 236 -3.44 28.66 -4.35
N LEU A 237 -2.35 29.43 -4.29
CA LEU A 237 -1.00 28.91 -4.09
C LEU A 237 -0.40 29.44 -2.78
N LEU A 238 -0.06 28.52 -1.88
CA LEU A 238 0.73 28.82 -0.69
C LEU A 238 2.18 28.37 -0.88
N GLU A 239 3.10 29.32 -0.92
CA GLU A 239 4.53 29.06 -0.75
C GLU A 239 4.84 28.88 0.74
N TYR A 240 4.90 27.63 1.18
CA TYR A 240 5.10 27.29 2.59
C TYR A 240 6.58 27.01 2.88
N ARG A 241 7.16 27.82 3.78
CA ARG A 241 8.52 27.60 4.26
C ARG A 241 8.50 26.65 5.45
N LEU A 242 9.36 25.62 5.40
CA LEU A 242 9.53 24.70 6.52
C LEU A 242 9.96 25.47 7.78
N GLY A 243 9.29 25.18 8.90
CA GLY A 243 9.53 25.87 10.16
C GLY A 243 8.71 27.14 10.37
N SER A 244 7.90 27.58 9.40
CA SER A 244 7.01 28.75 9.58
C SER A 244 5.82 28.51 10.50
N GLY A 245 5.60 27.27 10.96
CA GLY A 245 4.56 26.93 11.92
C GLY A 245 3.14 27.07 11.37
N TRP A 246 2.18 27.19 12.28
CA TRP A 246 0.75 27.10 11.94
C TRP A 246 0.21 28.28 11.14
N GLU A 247 0.70 29.49 11.39
CA GLU A 247 -0.02 30.70 10.98
C GLU A 247 -0.19 30.85 9.47
N PRO A 248 0.83 30.65 8.61
CA PRO A 248 0.64 30.73 7.16
C PRO A 248 -0.29 29.65 6.62
N LEU A 249 -0.21 28.44 7.19
CA LEU A 249 -1.05 27.30 6.79
C LEU A 249 -2.52 27.55 7.15
N CYS A 250 -2.78 27.92 8.40
CA CYS A 250 -4.14 28.16 8.91
C CYS A 250 -4.81 29.34 8.19
N ARG A 251 -4.06 30.42 7.94
CA ARG A 251 -4.55 31.57 7.18
C ARG A 251 -4.96 31.19 5.75
N PHE A 252 -4.16 30.39 5.06
CA PHE A 252 -4.44 29.93 3.70
C PHE A 252 -5.66 28.98 3.62
N LEU A 253 -5.83 28.16 4.65
CA LEU A 253 -6.94 27.20 4.75
C LEU A 253 -8.21 27.80 5.36
N ASP A 254 -8.16 29.03 5.86
CA ASP A 254 -9.23 29.66 6.65
C ASP A 254 -9.62 28.83 7.88
N MET A 255 -8.61 28.39 8.63
CA MET A 255 -8.75 27.54 9.81
C MET A 255 -8.19 28.22 11.06
N LYS A 256 -8.67 27.81 12.23
CA LYS A 256 -8.14 28.31 13.52
C LYS A 256 -6.78 27.69 13.79
N VAL A 257 -5.84 28.51 14.29
CA VAL A 257 -4.54 28.03 14.76
C VAL A 257 -4.75 27.13 15.99
N PRO A 258 -4.28 25.88 15.96
CA PRO A 258 -4.45 24.96 17.08
C PRO A 258 -3.44 25.28 18.20
N ASN A 259 -3.82 25.00 19.45
CA ASN A 259 -2.96 25.21 20.63
C ASN A 259 -2.03 24.00 20.88
N VAL A 260 -1.30 23.57 19.85
CA VAL A 260 -0.30 22.49 19.92
C VAL A 260 0.93 22.84 19.09
N PRO A 261 2.13 22.30 19.38
CA PRO A 261 3.31 22.52 18.55
C PRO A 261 3.09 22.01 17.12
N PHE A 262 3.70 22.68 16.14
CA PHE A 262 3.68 22.20 14.75
C PHE A 262 4.44 20.86 14.66
N PRO A 263 3.86 19.82 14.04
CA PRO A 263 4.47 18.50 14.02
C PRO A 263 5.80 18.50 13.25
N ARG A 264 6.80 17.85 13.83
CA ARG A 264 8.10 17.62 13.19
C ARG A 264 8.38 16.12 13.21
N VAL A 265 8.02 15.46 12.13
CA VAL A 265 8.16 14.01 11.95
C VAL A 265 9.05 13.71 10.75
N ASN A 266 9.38 12.43 10.52
CA ASN A 266 10.14 11.98 9.36
C ASN A 266 11.64 12.32 9.35
N ASP A 267 12.28 12.28 10.53
CA ASP A 267 13.73 12.20 10.57
C ASP A 267 14.24 10.88 9.93
N THR A 268 15.54 10.76 9.72
CA THR A 268 16.11 9.61 9.00
C THR A 268 15.88 8.28 9.74
N ALA A 269 15.81 8.30 11.08
CA ALA A 269 15.59 7.10 11.88
C ALA A 269 14.12 6.68 11.82
N ASP A 270 13.19 7.61 12.04
CA ASP A 270 11.74 7.39 11.92
C ASP A 270 11.37 6.87 10.51
N PHE A 271 11.94 7.46 9.46
CA PHE A 271 11.73 6.99 8.08
C PHE A 271 12.12 5.52 7.90
N LYS A 272 13.29 5.11 8.38
CA LYS A 272 13.76 3.72 8.27
C LYS A 272 12.85 2.76 9.03
N THR A 273 12.42 3.14 10.24
CA THR A 273 11.50 2.35 11.05
C THR A 273 10.17 2.13 10.33
N ARG A 274 9.58 3.19 9.76
CA ARG A 274 8.33 3.09 8.98
C ARG A 274 8.47 2.19 7.76
N ILE A 275 9.56 2.34 7.00
CA ILE A 275 9.83 1.47 5.84
C ILE A 275 9.97 0.00 6.27
N SER A 276 10.63 -0.27 7.39
CA SER A 276 10.74 -1.63 7.95
C SER A 276 9.38 -2.20 8.36
N GLY A 277 8.53 -1.38 8.99
CA GLY A 277 7.15 -1.73 9.31
C GLY A 277 6.34 -2.11 8.06
N ARG A 278 6.40 -1.28 7.01
CA ARG A 278 5.72 -1.54 5.73
C ARG A 278 6.19 -2.83 5.04
N LYS A 279 7.48 -3.13 5.09
CA LYS A 279 8.01 -4.42 4.58
C LYS A 279 7.45 -5.61 5.36
N THR A 280 7.35 -5.47 6.68
CA THR A 280 6.79 -6.50 7.57
C THR A 280 5.31 -6.73 7.28
N GLU A 281 4.53 -5.66 7.15
CA GLU A 281 3.10 -5.73 6.76
C GLU A 281 2.90 -6.43 5.41
N LEU A 282 3.72 -6.08 4.40
CA LEU A 282 3.65 -6.70 3.09
C LEU A 282 3.98 -8.20 3.14
N MET A 283 5.03 -8.58 3.88
CA MET A 283 5.38 -9.97 4.12
C MET A 283 4.24 -10.74 4.79
N MET A 284 3.61 -10.16 5.81
CA MET A 284 2.47 -10.77 6.49
C MET A 284 1.26 -10.94 5.55
N LEU A 285 0.96 -9.95 4.72
CA LEU A 285 -0.10 -10.04 3.73
C LEU A 285 0.16 -11.18 2.74
N ALA A 286 1.39 -11.28 2.24
CA ALA A 286 1.83 -12.34 1.35
C ALA A 286 1.68 -13.72 2.02
N TRP A 287 2.14 -13.86 3.27
CA TRP A 287 2.02 -15.09 4.04
C TRP A 287 0.56 -15.50 4.27
N LYS A 288 -0.31 -14.57 4.69
CA LYS A 288 -1.75 -14.81 4.85
C LYS A 288 -2.37 -15.31 3.55
N ARG A 289 -2.04 -14.70 2.41
CA ARG A 289 -2.54 -15.15 1.09
C ARG A 289 -2.01 -16.54 0.71
N ALA A 290 -0.75 -16.84 1.00
CA ALA A 290 -0.18 -18.17 0.79
C ALA A 290 -0.90 -19.24 1.63
N GLN A 291 -1.19 -18.96 2.89
CA GLN A 291 -1.96 -19.85 3.76
C GLN A 291 -3.39 -20.09 3.23
N ILE A 292 -4.07 -19.03 2.77
CA ILE A 292 -5.39 -19.15 2.15
C ILE A 292 -5.32 -20.02 0.88
N ALA A 293 -4.33 -19.79 0.01
CA ALA A 293 -4.15 -20.56 -1.20
C ALA A 293 -3.84 -22.04 -0.92
N ALA A 294 -2.98 -22.33 0.05
CA ALA A 294 -2.68 -23.69 0.49
C ALA A 294 -3.93 -24.39 1.06
N SER A 295 -4.70 -23.67 1.87
CA SER A 295 -5.96 -24.18 2.43
C SER A 295 -7.00 -24.50 1.35
N ARG A 296 -7.11 -23.66 0.31
CA ARG A 296 -7.96 -23.92 -0.86
C ARG A 296 -7.54 -25.16 -1.62
N LYS A 297 -6.24 -25.31 -1.94
CA LYS A 297 -5.70 -26.52 -2.60
C LYS A 297 -5.94 -27.78 -1.77
N PHE A 298 -5.81 -27.70 -0.46
CA PHE A 298 -6.09 -28.81 0.44
C PHE A 298 -7.58 -29.18 0.42
N ALA A 299 -8.48 -28.19 0.46
CA ALA A 299 -9.92 -28.41 0.36
C ALA A 299 -10.32 -29.05 -0.99
N GLU A 300 -9.74 -28.59 -2.10
CA GLU A 300 -9.95 -29.19 -3.44
C GLU A 300 -9.50 -30.66 -3.48
N LYS A 301 -8.35 -30.99 -2.88
CA LYS A 301 -7.89 -32.39 -2.77
C LYS A 301 -8.86 -33.25 -1.95
N ILE A 302 -9.39 -32.71 -0.85
CA ILE A 302 -10.39 -33.42 -0.03
C ILE A 302 -11.66 -33.69 -0.85
N ASP A 303 -12.15 -32.71 -1.59
CA ASP A 303 -13.36 -32.85 -2.42
C ASP A 303 -13.16 -33.92 -3.52
N ILE A 304 -12.01 -33.94 -4.19
CA ILE A 304 -11.65 -34.99 -5.17
C ILE A 304 -11.67 -36.38 -4.53
N VAL A 305 -11.10 -36.52 -3.33
CA VAL A 305 -11.08 -37.79 -2.59
C VAL A 305 -12.49 -38.22 -2.18
N GLN A 306 -13.33 -37.28 -1.71
CA GLN A 306 -14.72 -37.55 -1.33
C GLN A 306 -15.56 -38.00 -2.53
N GLN A 307 -15.46 -37.30 -3.67
CA GLN A 307 -16.14 -37.69 -4.91
C GLN A 307 -15.68 -39.07 -5.41
N ALA A 308 -14.39 -39.40 -5.31
CA ALA A 308 -13.88 -40.72 -5.67
C ALA A 308 -14.44 -41.83 -4.77
N LEU A 309 -14.56 -41.57 -3.46
CA LEU A 309 -15.16 -42.49 -2.50
C LEU A 309 -16.66 -42.70 -2.75
N GLU A 310 -17.40 -41.64 -3.07
CA GLU A 310 -18.82 -41.72 -3.40
C GLU A 310 -19.08 -42.53 -4.68
N ARG A 311 -18.29 -42.30 -5.74
CA ARG A 311 -18.35 -43.09 -6.98
C ARG A 311 -18.01 -44.57 -6.76
N SER A 312 -17.06 -44.86 -5.86
CA SER A 312 -16.74 -46.24 -5.49
C SER A 312 -17.88 -46.91 -4.71
N ARG A 313 -18.65 -46.15 -3.91
CA ARG A 313 -19.81 -46.67 -3.18
C ARG A 313 -21.03 -46.89 -4.08
N SER A 314 -21.23 -46.03 -5.08
CA SER A 314 -22.34 -46.16 -6.03
C SER A 314 -22.13 -47.24 -7.08
N SER A 315 -20.89 -47.66 -7.35
CA SER A 315 -20.54 -48.63 -8.39
C SER A 315 -20.40 -50.08 -7.91
N HIS A 316 -20.37 -50.35 -6.59
CA HIS A 316 -20.13 -51.71 -6.06
C HIS A 316 -21.12 -52.10 -4.96
N GLY A 317 -22.06 -52.98 -5.30
CA GLY A 317 -22.57 -53.95 -4.34
C GLY A 317 -21.51 -55.04 -4.13
N GLY A 318 -20.74 -54.97 -3.03
CA GLY A 318 -19.78 -56.04 -2.68
C GLY A 318 -18.64 -55.55 -1.77
N ARG A 319 -18.48 -56.19 -0.61
CA ARG A 319 -17.69 -55.75 0.56
C ARG A 319 -16.15 -55.81 0.44
N GLU A 320 -15.56 -56.22 -0.69
CA GLU A 320 -14.12 -56.58 -0.73
C GLU A 320 -13.17 -55.50 -1.29
N THR A 321 -13.65 -54.43 -1.92
CA THR A 321 -12.78 -53.40 -2.56
C THR A 321 -12.41 -52.20 -1.67
N VAL A 322 -12.98 -52.09 -0.46
CA VAL A 322 -12.83 -50.90 0.41
C VAL A 322 -11.44 -50.81 1.05
N THR A 323 -10.78 -51.94 1.34
CA THR A 323 -9.50 -51.98 2.06
C THR A 323 -8.31 -51.59 1.16
N ALA A 324 -8.33 -51.97 -0.11
CA ALA A 324 -7.27 -51.64 -1.08
C ALA A 324 -7.27 -50.14 -1.46
N ASN A 325 -8.45 -49.52 -1.57
CA ASN A 325 -8.56 -48.09 -1.88
C ASN A 325 -8.14 -47.19 -0.72
N ARG A 326 -8.28 -47.64 0.54
CA ARG A 326 -7.88 -46.85 1.72
C ARG A 326 -6.36 -46.61 1.79
N SER A 327 -5.55 -47.61 1.45
CA SER A 327 -4.08 -47.49 1.41
C SER A 327 -3.61 -46.56 0.30
N ARG A 328 -4.30 -46.55 -0.85
CA ARG A 328 -3.99 -45.67 -1.98
C ARG A 328 -4.41 -44.22 -1.73
N LEU A 329 -5.50 -44.00 -1.00
CA LEU A 329 -5.99 -42.67 -0.61
C LEU A 329 -5.12 -42.03 0.49
N LEU A 330 -4.60 -42.80 1.44
CA LEU A 330 -3.66 -42.30 2.46
C LEU A 330 -2.33 -41.83 1.86
N LYS A 331 -1.91 -42.40 0.71
CA LYS A 331 -0.74 -41.95 -0.05
C LYS A 331 -0.98 -40.68 -0.86
N LEU A 332 -2.23 -40.32 -1.15
CA LEU A 332 -2.60 -39.09 -1.87
C LEU A 332 -2.84 -37.90 -0.92
N SER A 333 -3.07 -38.18 0.38
CA SER A 333 -3.26 -37.18 1.43
C SER A 333 -1.98 -36.77 2.18
N ALA A 334 -0.89 -37.53 2.04
CA ALA A 334 0.43 -37.18 2.56
C ALA A 334 1.16 -36.24 1.58
#